data_AF-A0A8S2TAK2-F1
#
_entry.id   AF-A0A8S2TAK2-F1
#
_cell.length_a   1.000
_cell.length_b   1.000
_cell.length_c   1.000
_cell.angle_alpha   90.00
_cell.angle_beta   90.00
_cell.angle_gamma   90.00
#
_symmetry.space_group_name_H-M   'P 1'
#
loop_
_entity.id
_entity.type
_entity.pdbx_description
1 polymer ?
#
loop_
_entity_poly.entity_id
_entity_poly.type
_entity_poly.pdbx_seq_one_letter_code
_entity_poly.pdbx_strand_id
1 'polypeptide(L)'
;MERLVKKKESTVNVDYEMTSPRFSVQNIDELQQGIDHLNERGYAVFSEILTNDEISNSIDLLWKHLEKLPPYCIRRNDPETWKECWPGLSDIGLLNDYGIGQSEFMWYIRGKPYVKKVFSHIWNSNELFTSFDGAGCFRDWHLNEEWKTRSGWYHCDQ
;
A
#
# COMPACT_ATOMS: atom_id res chain seq x y z
N MET A 1 -5.14 32.91 -21.72
CA MET A 1 -6.04 31.80 -22.09
C MET A 1 -5.93 30.72 -21.02
N GLU A 2 -6.71 30.86 -19.94
CA GLU A 2 -6.79 29.84 -18.89
C GLU A 2 -7.79 28.76 -19.34
N ARG A 3 -7.31 27.53 -19.50
CA ARG A 3 -8.20 26.38 -19.63
C ARG A 3 -8.74 26.07 -18.23
N LEU A 4 -9.96 26.54 -17.96
CA LEU A 4 -10.82 26.03 -16.90
C LEU A 4 -11.05 24.53 -17.14
N VAL A 5 -10.23 23.68 -16.53
CA VAL A 5 -10.50 22.24 -16.44
C VAL A 5 -11.66 22.10 -15.46
N LYS A 6 -12.89 22.06 -15.97
CA LYS A 6 -14.07 21.68 -15.19
C LYS A 6 -13.78 20.29 -14.59
N LYS A 7 -13.78 20.21 -13.26
CA LYS A 7 -13.70 18.96 -12.50
C LYS A 7 -14.90 18.11 -12.94
N LYS A 8 -14.68 17.12 -13.81
CA LYS A 8 -15.73 16.23 -14.28
C LYS A 8 -16.08 15.32 -13.10
N GLU A 9 -17.20 15.56 -12.44
CA GLU A 9 -17.71 14.64 -11.42
C GLU A 9 -17.88 13.27 -12.07
N SER A 10 -17.17 12.26 -11.55
CA SER A 10 -17.23 10.92 -12.10
C SER A 10 -18.62 10.35 -11.83
N THR A 11 -19.36 10.00 -12.88
CA THR A 11 -20.67 9.34 -12.81
C THR A 11 -20.57 7.85 -12.47
N VAL A 12 -19.45 7.40 -11.91
CA VAL A 12 -19.22 6.00 -11.57
C VAL A 12 -19.98 5.73 -10.27
N ASN A 13 -21.03 4.92 -10.36
CA ASN A 13 -21.74 4.44 -9.20
C ASN A 13 -20.88 3.35 -8.55
N VAL A 14 -20.13 3.72 -7.51
CA VAL A 14 -19.29 2.79 -6.75
C VAL A 14 -20.16 2.13 -5.69
N ASP A 15 -20.27 0.81 -5.77
CA ASP A 15 -20.91 0.02 -4.74
C ASP A 15 -19.96 -0.13 -3.53
N TYR A 16 -20.30 0.53 -2.43
CA TYR A 16 -19.56 0.46 -1.17
C TYR A 16 -20.03 -0.69 -0.26
N GLU A 17 -21.10 -1.39 -0.63
CA GLU A 17 -21.66 -2.52 0.13
C GLU A 17 -21.02 -3.86 -0.29
N MET A 18 -20.36 -3.90 -1.45
CA MET A 18 -19.66 -5.09 -1.91
C MET A 18 -18.50 -5.43 -0.96
N THR A 19 -18.55 -6.62 -0.37
CA THR A 19 -17.47 -7.14 0.47
C THR A 19 -16.56 -8.05 -0.35
N SER A 20 -15.25 -7.91 -0.17
CA SER A 20 -14.27 -8.83 -0.76
C SER A 20 -13.96 -9.95 0.24
N PRO A 21 -14.05 -11.23 -0.16
CA PRO A 21 -13.68 -12.34 0.69
C PRO A 21 -12.19 -12.27 1.03
N ARG A 22 -11.83 -12.77 2.22
CA ARG A 22 -10.45 -12.85 2.69
C ARG A 22 -10.08 -14.30 2.89
N PHE A 23 -8.90 -14.67 2.42
CA PHE A 23 -8.42 -16.05 2.40
C PHE A 23 -7.18 -16.19 3.29
N SER A 24 -7.25 -17.01 4.34
CA SER A 24 -6.11 -17.22 5.22
C SER A 24 -4.96 -17.91 4.48
N VAL A 25 -3.76 -17.31 4.55
CA VAL A 25 -2.54 -17.93 4.02
C VAL A 25 -2.09 -19.16 4.84
N GLN A 26 -2.59 -19.29 6.06
CA GLN A 26 -2.22 -20.39 6.97
C GLN A 26 -3.01 -21.66 6.68
N ASN A 27 -4.20 -21.54 6.07
CA ASN A 27 -5.01 -22.66 5.61
C ASN A 27 -4.76 -22.91 4.12
N ILE A 28 -4.39 -24.14 3.74
CA ILE A 28 -4.07 -24.47 2.35
C ILE A 28 -5.29 -24.43 1.43
N ASP A 29 -6.47 -24.79 1.93
CA ASP A 29 -7.70 -24.79 1.14
C ASP A 29 -8.15 -23.35 0.89
N GLU A 30 -8.09 -22.48 1.91
CA GLU A 30 -8.39 -21.05 1.72
C GLU A 30 -7.36 -20.37 0.81
N LEU A 31 -6.07 -20.68 0.97
CA LEU A 31 -5.04 -20.20 0.06
C LEU A 31 -5.39 -20.56 -1.39
N GLN A 32 -5.77 -21.81 -1.66
CA GLN A 32 -6.18 -22.24 -3.00
C GLN A 32 -7.45 -21.51 -3.47
N GLN A 33 -8.47 -21.36 -2.62
CA GLN A 33 -9.66 -20.57 -2.95
C GLN A 33 -9.34 -19.12 -3.30
N GLY A 34 -8.34 -18.52 -2.65
CA GLY A 34 -7.87 -17.18 -2.99
C GLY A 34 -7.18 -17.12 -4.35
N ILE A 35 -6.43 -18.16 -4.73
CA ILE A 35 -5.85 -18.27 -6.08
C ILE A 35 -6.95 -18.45 -7.13
N ASP A 36 -7.95 -19.27 -6.85
CA ASP A 36 -9.09 -19.46 -7.76
C ASP A 36 -9.87 -18.15 -7.93
N HIS A 37 -10.11 -17.42 -6.83
CA HIS A 37 -10.75 -16.10 -6.87
C HIS A 37 -9.94 -15.09 -7.68
N LEU A 38 -8.61 -15.08 -7.55
CA LEU A 38 -7.73 -14.24 -8.35
C LEU A 38 -7.87 -14.55 -9.85
N ASN A 39 -7.89 -15.83 -10.23
CA ASN A 39 -8.04 -16.25 -11.63
C ASN A 39 -9.41 -15.89 -12.21
N GLU A 40 -10.47 -15.98 -11.42
CA GLU A 40 -11.84 -15.67 -11.85
C GLU A 40 -12.16 -14.17 -11.88
N ARG A 41 -11.63 -13.40 -10.93
CA ARG A 41 -12.03 -12.00 -10.67
C ARG A 41 -10.94 -10.96 -10.95
N GLY A 42 -9.69 -11.40 -11.14
CA GLY A 42 -8.55 -10.52 -11.37
C GLY A 42 -7.99 -9.87 -10.09
N TYR A 43 -8.48 -10.24 -8.91
CA TYR A 43 -7.94 -9.80 -7.62
C TYR A 43 -8.21 -10.83 -6.51
N ALA A 44 -7.45 -10.78 -5.41
CA ALA A 44 -7.73 -11.55 -4.19
C ALA A 44 -7.18 -10.83 -2.95
N VAL A 45 -7.76 -11.10 -1.78
CA VAL A 45 -7.29 -10.57 -0.49
C VAL A 45 -6.83 -11.74 0.39
N PHE A 46 -5.53 -11.85 0.62
CA PHE A 46 -4.97 -12.83 1.54
C PHE A 46 -4.84 -12.24 2.95
N SER A 47 -5.31 -12.98 3.95
CA SER A 47 -5.24 -12.60 5.37
C SER A 47 -4.15 -13.35 6.12
N GLU A 48 -3.84 -12.86 7.31
CA GLU A 48 -2.87 -13.47 8.23
C GLU A 48 -1.45 -13.61 7.66
N ILE A 49 -1.08 -12.67 6.77
CA ILE A 49 0.26 -12.58 6.18
C ILE A 49 1.32 -12.23 7.24
N LEU A 50 0.98 -11.30 8.14
CA LEU A 50 1.83 -10.82 9.21
C LEU A 50 1.13 -10.99 10.56
N THR A 51 1.91 -11.26 11.60
CA THR A 51 1.42 -11.16 12.99
C THR A 51 1.31 -9.70 13.43
N ASN A 52 0.62 -9.44 14.55
CA ASN A 52 0.53 -8.09 15.12
C ASN A 52 1.91 -7.48 15.44
N ASP A 53 2.85 -8.29 15.94
CA ASP A 53 4.20 -7.84 16.22
C ASP A 53 4.96 -7.48 14.94
N GLU A 54 4.78 -8.28 13.88
CA GLU A 54 5.38 -8.00 12.58
C GLU A 54 4.81 -6.75 11.93
N ILE A 55 3.50 -6.51 12.08
CA ILE A 55 2.83 -5.29 11.64
C ILE A 55 3.41 -4.09 12.41
N SER A 56 3.44 -4.15 13.74
CA SER A 56 3.99 -3.09 14.59
C SER A 56 5.44 -2.75 14.22
N ASN A 57 6.28 -3.77 14.04
CA ASN A 57 7.66 -3.58 13.62
C ASN A 57 7.77 -2.96 12.22
N SER A 58 6.92 -3.38 11.27
CA SER A 58 6.93 -2.78 9.92
C SER A 58 6.56 -1.30 9.95
N ILE A 59 5.58 -0.90 10.75
CA ILE A 59 5.19 0.50 10.94
C ILE A 59 6.35 1.29 11.57
N ASP A 60 7.03 0.74 12.57
CA ASP A 60 8.21 1.36 13.17
C ASP A 60 9.36 1.55 12.17
N LEU A 61 9.62 0.55 11.32
CA LEU A 61 10.62 0.63 10.25
C LEU A 61 10.29 1.70 9.22
N LEU A 62 9.01 1.82 8.82
CA LEU A 62 8.55 2.89 7.94
C LEU A 62 8.84 4.25 8.57
N TRP A 63 8.41 4.48 9.82
CA TRP A 63 8.66 5.75 10.48
C TRP A 63 10.15 6.04 10.69
N LYS A 64 10.97 5.04 11.03
CA LYS A 64 12.43 5.18 11.11
C LYS A 64 13.03 5.60 9.78
N HIS A 65 12.49 5.14 8.66
CA HIS A 65 12.90 5.60 7.34
C HIS A 65 12.48 7.07 7.12
N LEU A 66 11.21 7.40 7.33
CA LEU A 66 10.66 8.75 7.13
C LEU A 66 11.37 9.82 7.97
N GLU A 67 11.58 9.57 9.27
CA GLU A 67 12.22 10.50 10.22
C GLU A 67 13.71 10.76 9.92
N LYS A 68 14.31 9.96 9.03
CA LYS A 68 15.71 10.13 8.58
C LYS A 68 15.84 10.85 7.24
N LEU A 69 14.75 11.15 6.54
CA LEU A 69 14.81 11.71 5.18
C LEU A 69 15.09 13.21 5.19
N PRO A 70 16.28 13.71 4.79
CA PRO A 70 16.44 15.13 4.54
C PRO A 70 15.71 15.52 3.22
N PRO A 71 15.17 16.74 3.09
CA PRO A 71 15.11 17.82 4.08
C PRO A 71 13.89 17.73 5.02
N TYR A 72 13.18 16.60 5.03
CA TYR A 72 11.93 16.42 5.74
C TYR A 72 12.17 16.28 7.26
N CYS A 73 11.62 17.21 8.03
CA CYS A 73 11.70 17.20 9.49
C CYS A 73 10.45 16.56 10.12
N ILE A 74 9.98 15.45 9.53
CA ILE A 74 8.77 14.75 9.98
C ILE A 74 9.02 14.00 11.30
N ARG A 75 8.03 14.00 12.20
CA ARG A 75 8.06 13.26 13.46
C ARG A 75 6.76 12.48 13.66
N ARG A 76 6.84 11.18 13.94
CA ARG A 76 5.66 10.30 14.06
C ARG A 76 4.69 10.68 15.19
N ASN A 77 5.19 11.35 16.22
CA ASN A 77 4.41 11.72 17.40
C ASN A 77 3.96 13.19 17.38
N ASP A 78 4.15 13.89 16.25
CA ASP A 78 3.87 15.31 16.12
C ASP A 78 3.21 15.59 14.76
N PRO A 79 1.87 15.41 14.65
CA PRO A 79 1.13 15.60 13.40
C PRO A 79 1.25 16.99 12.79
N GLU A 80 1.62 18.02 13.56
CA GLU A 80 1.89 19.35 13.01
C GLU A 80 3.05 19.33 12.01
N THR A 81 4.03 18.45 12.20
CA THR A 81 5.13 18.27 11.23
C THR A 81 4.66 17.67 9.91
N TRP A 82 3.54 16.94 9.89
CA TRP A 82 3.06 16.23 8.70
C TRP A 82 2.45 17.15 7.65
N LYS A 83 2.14 18.40 8.00
CA LYS A 83 1.58 19.41 7.08
C LYS A 83 2.53 19.69 5.93
N GLU A 84 3.77 20.04 6.28
CA GLU A 84 4.79 20.49 5.33
C GLU A 84 5.91 19.47 5.11
N CYS A 85 6.13 18.54 6.05
CA CYS A 85 7.25 17.61 6.00
C CYS A 85 6.86 16.20 5.50
N TRP A 86 5.64 15.97 5.01
CA TRP A 86 5.29 14.65 4.46
C TRP A 86 5.98 14.43 3.11
N PRO A 87 6.77 13.35 2.94
CA PRO A 87 7.52 13.12 1.70
C PRO A 87 6.66 12.48 0.60
N GLY A 88 7.19 12.48 -0.62
CA GLY A 88 6.57 11.86 -1.79
C GLY A 88 5.38 12.65 -2.34
N LEU A 89 4.59 11.98 -3.17
CA LEU A 89 3.39 12.53 -3.82
C LEU A 89 2.19 12.38 -2.89
N SER A 90 2.19 13.19 -1.83
CA SER A 90 1.25 13.10 -0.70
C SER A 90 -0.23 13.31 -1.05
N ASP A 91 -0.51 13.92 -2.20
CA ASP A 91 -1.87 14.15 -2.71
C ASP A 91 -2.48 12.91 -3.38
N ILE A 92 -1.65 11.93 -3.74
CA ILE A 92 -2.05 10.62 -4.30
C ILE A 92 -1.59 9.44 -3.43
N GLY A 93 -0.87 9.70 -2.34
CA GLY A 93 -0.47 8.69 -1.36
C GLY A 93 0.70 7.80 -1.80
N LEU A 94 1.56 8.27 -2.71
CA LEU A 94 2.70 7.51 -3.21
C LEU A 94 4.02 8.04 -2.66
N LEU A 95 4.86 7.12 -2.18
CA LEU A 95 6.25 7.34 -1.84
C LEU A 95 7.10 6.42 -2.72
N ASN A 96 7.67 6.96 -3.79
CA ASN A 96 8.49 6.25 -4.78
C ASN A 96 9.94 6.77 -4.88
N ASP A 97 10.27 7.79 -4.08
CA ASP A 97 11.59 8.43 -4.05
C ASP A 97 12.37 8.07 -2.77
N TYR A 98 13.53 8.71 -2.59
CA TYR A 98 14.34 8.66 -1.36
C TYR A 98 14.79 7.25 -0.95
N GLY A 99 14.87 6.33 -1.92
CA GLY A 99 15.32 4.97 -1.70
C GLY A 99 14.33 4.11 -0.91
N ILE A 100 13.07 4.55 -0.76
CA ILE A 100 12.02 3.78 -0.07
C ILE A 100 11.90 2.34 -0.59
N GLY A 101 11.99 2.15 -1.90
CA GLY A 101 11.92 0.84 -2.54
C GLY A 101 13.09 -0.08 -2.19
N GLN A 102 14.15 0.41 -1.56
CA GLN A 102 15.28 -0.36 -1.02
C GLN A 102 15.40 -0.23 0.50
N SER A 103 14.40 0.36 1.17
CA SER A 103 14.41 0.56 2.61
C SER A 103 14.32 -0.76 3.39
N GLU A 104 14.76 -0.72 4.65
CA GLU A 104 14.60 -1.82 5.60
C GLU A 104 13.12 -2.21 5.76
N PHE A 105 12.20 -1.24 5.74
CA PHE A 105 10.75 -1.47 5.75
C PHE A 105 10.29 -2.35 4.58
N MET A 106 10.65 -2.00 3.35
CA MET A 106 10.23 -2.75 2.17
C MET A 106 10.86 -4.14 2.13
N TRP A 107 12.15 -4.26 2.45
CA TRP A 107 12.82 -5.56 2.51
C TRP A 107 12.28 -6.47 3.62
N TYR A 108 11.94 -5.88 4.78
CA TYR A 108 11.35 -6.61 5.88
C TYR A 108 10.03 -7.27 5.46
N ILE A 109 9.15 -6.57 4.73
CA ILE A 109 7.87 -7.13 4.25
C ILE A 109 8.10 -8.14 3.11
N ARG A 110 8.90 -7.80 2.10
CA ARG A 110 9.16 -8.68 0.94
C ARG A 110 9.80 -10.00 1.35
N GLY A 111 10.61 -9.99 2.42
CA GLY A 111 11.25 -11.18 2.97
C GLY A 111 10.34 -12.09 3.79
N LYS A 112 9.06 -11.74 4.00
CA LYS A 112 8.18 -12.50 4.89
C LYS A 112 7.80 -13.86 4.28
N PRO A 113 7.85 -14.95 5.07
CA PRO A 113 7.56 -16.29 4.57
C PRO A 113 6.19 -16.41 3.90
N TYR A 114 5.16 -15.78 4.47
CA TYR A 114 3.80 -15.86 3.93
C TYR A 114 3.57 -14.95 2.74
N VAL A 115 4.30 -13.84 2.60
CA VAL A 115 4.35 -13.08 1.34
C VAL A 115 4.92 -13.98 0.24
N LYS A 116 6.08 -14.60 0.50
CA LYS A 116 6.71 -15.52 -0.46
C LYS A 116 5.79 -16.71 -0.78
N LYS A 117 5.12 -17.29 0.22
CA LYS A 117 4.18 -18.41 0.06
C LYS A 117 3.05 -18.05 -0.89
N VAL A 118 2.40 -16.89 -0.72
CA VAL A 118 1.31 -16.48 -1.63
C VAL A 118 1.83 -16.38 -3.06
N PHE A 119 2.90 -15.63 -3.29
CA PHE A 119 3.44 -15.45 -4.64
C PHE A 119 3.96 -16.76 -5.25
N SER A 120 4.48 -17.69 -4.45
CA SER A 120 4.94 -18.99 -4.97
C SER A 120 3.78 -19.85 -5.47
N HIS A 121 2.59 -19.73 -4.86
CA HIS A 121 1.39 -20.42 -5.31
C HIS A 121 0.81 -19.75 -6.56
N ILE A 122 0.78 -18.42 -6.62
CA ILE A 122 0.33 -17.66 -7.80
C ILE A 122 1.17 -18.05 -9.04
N TRP A 123 2.49 -18.07 -8.90
CA TRP A 123 3.41 -18.33 -10.02
C TRP A 123 3.79 -19.80 -10.20
N ASN A 124 3.28 -20.69 -9.34
CA ASN A 124 3.68 -22.10 -9.28
C ASN A 124 5.22 -22.29 -9.30
N SER A 125 5.95 -21.45 -8.53
CA SER A 125 7.41 -21.43 -8.49
C SER A 125 7.93 -20.90 -7.16
N ASN A 126 8.98 -21.52 -6.63
CA ASN A 126 9.70 -21.01 -5.45
C ASN A 126 10.85 -20.05 -5.81
N GLU A 127 11.18 -19.96 -7.10
CA GLU A 127 12.17 -19.04 -7.67
C GLU A 127 11.44 -17.76 -8.07
N LEU A 128 11.43 -16.80 -7.15
CA LEU A 128 10.69 -15.54 -7.29
C LEU A 128 11.66 -14.36 -7.33
N PHE A 129 11.40 -13.41 -8.22
CA PHE A 129 11.96 -12.08 -8.17
C PHE A 129 10.99 -11.13 -7.46
N THR A 130 11.52 -10.03 -6.92
CA THR A 130 10.69 -8.98 -6.32
C THR A 130 10.97 -7.65 -6.99
N SER A 131 9.91 -6.89 -7.26
CA SER A 131 10.05 -5.52 -7.76
C SER A 131 10.54 -4.60 -6.64
N PHE A 132 11.40 -3.65 -6.98
CA PHE A 132 11.89 -2.62 -6.05
C PHE A 132 11.01 -1.37 -6.07
N ASP A 133 9.70 -1.59 -6.11
CA ASP A 133 8.70 -0.53 -6.17
C ASP A 133 8.65 0.32 -4.89
N GLY A 134 7.94 1.44 -4.97
CA GLY A 134 7.66 2.34 -3.86
C GLY A 134 6.66 1.79 -2.83
N ALA A 135 6.20 2.67 -1.95
CA ALA A 135 5.23 2.37 -0.92
C ALA A 135 4.01 3.30 -1.00
N GLY A 136 2.84 2.77 -0.66
CA GLY A 136 1.69 3.60 -0.30
C GLY A 136 1.94 4.25 1.06
N CYS A 137 1.82 5.58 1.14
CA CYS A 137 2.09 6.32 2.37
C CYS A 137 1.10 7.50 2.49
N PHE A 138 0.10 7.31 3.35
CA PHE A 138 -1.01 8.24 3.53
C PHE A 138 -0.91 8.96 4.87
N ARG A 139 -1.26 10.24 4.87
CA ARG A 139 -1.50 10.99 6.09
C ARG A 139 -2.83 10.57 6.71
N ASP A 140 -2.93 10.63 8.03
CA ASP A 140 -4.19 10.35 8.72
C ASP A 140 -5.18 11.50 8.51
N TRP A 141 -6.06 11.34 7.53
CA TRP A 141 -7.07 12.34 7.16
C TRP A 141 -8.12 12.58 8.25
N HIS A 142 -8.20 11.74 9.29
CA HIS A 142 -9.07 11.99 10.44
C HIS A 142 -8.53 13.16 11.30
N LEU A 143 -7.23 13.47 11.22
CA LEU A 143 -6.62 14.62 11.88
C LEU A 143 -6.79 15.90 11.07
N ASN A 144 -6.79 15.80 9.74
CA ASN A 144 -7.06 16.89 8.82
C ASN A 144 -7.69 16.37 7.52
N GLU A 145 -8.94 16.74 7.25
CA GLU A 145 -9.67 16.26 6.07
C GLU A 145 -9.04 16.68 4.74
N GLU A 146 -8.27 17.78 4.71
CA GLU A 146 -7.53 18.23 3.52
C GLU A 146 -6.45 17.22 3.07
N TRP A 147 -6.09 16.28 3.95
CA TRP A 147 -5.14 15.22 3.64
C TRP A 147 -5.73 14.02 2.91
N LYS A 148 -7.05 14.01 2.65
CA LYS A 148 -7.67 13.00 1.77
C LYS A 148 -7.00 13.04 0.40
N THR A 149 -6.51 11.90 -0.06
CA THR A 149 -5.91 11.78 -1.39
C THR A 149 -6.96 11.97 -2.49
N ARG A 150 -6.50 12.36 -3.68
CA ARG A 150 -7.35 12.48 -4.86
C ARG A 150 -8.00 11.13 -5.18
N SER A 151 -9.30 11.14 -5.43
CA SER A 151 -10.07 9.97 -5.87
C SER A 151 -10.33 9.98 -7.38
N GLY A 152 -10.85 8.88 -7.92
CA GLY A 152 -11.33 8.81 -9.31
C GLY A 152 -10.22 8.64 -10.36
N TRP A 153 -9.05 8.17 -9.97
CA TRP A 153 -7.94 7.89 -10.89
C TRP A 153 -7.97 6.43 -11.38
N TYR A 154 -9.01 6.06 -12.12
CA TYR A 154 -9.06 4.74 -12.77
C TYR A 154 -8.09 4.73 -13.96
N HIS A 155 -7.10 3.84 -13.91
CA HIS A 155 -6.11 3.64 -14.97
C HIS A 155 -5.64 2.18 -14.97
N CYS A 156 -4.97 1.78 -16.04
CA CYS A 156 -4.13 0.60 -16.03
C CYS A 156 -2.69 1.07 -15.95
N ASP A 157 -1.92 0.47 -15.06
CA ASP A 157 -0.48 0.66 -15.00
C ASP A 157 0.23 -0.14 -16.11
N GLN A 158 1.52 0.15 -16.29
CA GLN A 158 2.40 -0.50 -17.27
C GLN A 158 3.00 -1.81 -16.77
#